data_AF-A0A291DNZ9-F1
#
_entry.id   AF-A0A291DNZ9-F1
#
_cell.length_a   1.000
_cell.length_b   1.000
_cell.length_c   1.000
_cell.angle_alpha   90.00
_cell.angle_beta   90.00
_cell.angle_gamma   90.00
#
_symmetry.space_group_name_H-M   'P 1'
#
loop_
_entity.id
_entity.type
_entity.pdbx_description
1 polymer ?
#
loop_
_entity_poly.entity_id
_entity_poly.type
_entity_poly.pdbx_seq_one_letter_code
_entity_poly.pdbx_strand_id
1 'polypeptide(L)'
;MNKLIGKQISWNHALLGTVLAGIGLVGLLYAPAIVSIFSLSIASYWALRLVYGKEAVKQLFGKPIAPVKTISKYFLLNILISFLVSLVLQYGLKWDLHGNPVNEGFQWLTLLVIPIMLLGEELFSIFFLAIFSSKCTLPVASILSAIIFGLVHYSTYDNGNVFHTLVHILFIQGVARLLFNQAAIKSNSILTSWGTHVLFDLFAILVAYLTA
;
A
#
# COMPACT_ATOMS: atom_id res chain seq x y z
N MET A 1 1.03 15.56 -3.48
CA MET A 1 0.47 14.84 -4.65
C MET A 1 0.52 15.62 -5.97
N ASN A 2 0.12 16.90 -5.98
CA ASN A 2 -0.01 17.73 -7.19
C ASN A 2 1.29 17.96 -8.00
N LYS A 3 2.46 17.69 -7.43
CA LYS A 3 3.76 17.76 -8.14
C LYS A 3 4.21 16.44 -8.77
N LEU A 4 3.51 15.35 -8.48
CA LEU A 4 3.83 14.02 -8.99
C LEU A 4 2.82 13.60 -10.05
N ILE A 5 1.52 13.72 -9.75
CA ILE A 5 0.46 13.25 -10.64
C ILE A 5 0.47 14.02 -11.96
N GLY A 6 0.47 13.26 -13.07
CA GLY A 6 0.41 13.82 -14.42
C GLY A 6 1.71 14.50 -14.88
N LYS A 7 2.77 14.54 -14.05
CA LYS A 7 4.05 15.13 -14.44
C LYS A 7 4.71 14.23 -15.50
N GLN A 8 5.16 14.84 -16.59
CA GLN A 8 6.00 14.13 -17.57
C GLN A 8 7.34 13.76 -16.94
N ILE A 9 7.79 12.52 -17.20
CA ILE A 9 9.01 11.95 -16.61
C ILE A 9 9.91 11.37 -17.70
N SER A 10 11.21 11.31 -17.40
CA SER A 10 12.18 10.59 -18.22
C SER A 10 11.99 9.08 -18.06
N TRP A 11 11.87 8.36 -19.17
CA TRP A 11 11.72 6.90 -19.17
C TRP A 11 12.89 6.19 -18.50
N ASN A 12 14.13 6.66 -18.72
CA ASN A 12 15.32 6.08 -18.10
C ASN A 12 15.28 6.20 -16.57
N HIS A 13 14.86 7.36 -16.05
CA HIS A 13 14.70 7.55 -14.61
C HIS A 13 13.58 6.69 -14.05
N ALA A 14 12.45 6.58 -14.78
CA ALA A 14 11.32 5.73 -14.37
C ALA A 14 11.73 4.25 -14.30
N LEU A 15 12.48 3.75 -15.28
CA LEU A 15 13.00 2.39 -15.32
C LEU A 15 13.97 2.14 -14.15
N LEU A 16 14.96 3.00 -13.97
CA LEU A 16 15.91 2.90 -12.86
C LEU A 16 15.23 2.97 -11.49
N GLY A 17 14.24 3.86 -11.34
CA GLY A 17 13.44 3.95 -10.13
C GLY A 17 12.62 2.68 -9.87
N THR A 18 12.09 2.05 -10.93
CA THR A 18 11.32 0.80 -10.82
C THR A 18 12.22 -0.35 -10.39
N VAL A 19 13.43 -0.44 -10.95
CA VAL A 19 14.45 -1.41 -10.50
C VAL A 19 14.80 -1.18 -9.03
N LEU A 20 15.01 0.07 -8.63
CA LEU A 20 15.33 0.40 -7.24
C LEU A 20 14.19 0.04 -6.28
N ALA A 21 12.94 0.36 -6.62
CA ALA A 21 11.77 -0.06 -5.84
C ALA A 21 11.67 -1.59 -5.75
N GLY A 22 11.96 -2.30 -6.85
CA GLY A 22 12.04 -3.77 -6.88
C GLY A 22 13.11 -4.34 -5.95
N ILE A 23 14.30 -3.74 -5.89
CA ILE A 23 15.35 -4.10 -4.93
C ILE A 23 14.85 -3.90 -3.49
N GLY A 24 14.12 -2.81 -3.23
CA GLY A 24 13.48 -2.57 -1.94
C GLY A 24 12.49 -3.67 -1.53
N LEU A 25 11.68 -4.14 -2.49
CA LEU A 25 10.75 -5.24 -2.28
C LEU A 25 11.48 -6.56 -2.02
N VAL A 26 12.54 -6.87 -2.76
CA VAL A 26 13.39 -8.05 -2.50
C VAL A 26 14.02 -7.96 -1.10
N GLY A 27 14.50 -6.78 -0.70
CA GLY A 27 15.02 -6.55 0.65
C GLY A 27 13.97 -6.77 1.73
N LEU A 28 12.74 -6.29 1.52
CA LEU A 28 11.62 -6.54 2.43
C LEU A 28 11.35 -8.04 2.60
N LEU A 29 11.37 -8.82 1.52
CA LEU A 29 11.00 -10.23 1.54
C LEU A 29 12.12 -11.16 2.04
N TYR A 30 13.39 -10.83 1.78
CA TYR A 30 14.50 -11.79 1.94
C TYR A 30 15.67 -11.28 2.80
N ALA A 31 15.73 -9.99 3.15
CA ALA A 31 16.82 -9.49 3.99
C ALA A 31 16.63 -9.86 5.47
N PRO A 32 17.70 -9.81 6.29
CA PRO A 32 17.59 -9.96 7.73
C PRO A 32 16.58 -8.97 8.33
N ALA A 33 15.89 -9.36 9.42
CA ALA A 33 14.75 -8.64 9.98
C ALA A 33 14.95 -7.11 10.08
N ILE A 34 16.06 -6.66 10.66
CA ILE A 34 16.36 -5.22 10.82
C ILE A 34 16.43 -4.51 9.47
N VAL A 35 17.01 -5.13 8.45
CA VAL A 35 17.15 -4.54 7.11
C VAL A 35 15.81 -4.55 6.37
N SER A 36 15.07 -5.65 6.47
CA SER A 36 13.76 -5.82 5.83
C SER A 36 12.79 -4.68 6.17
N ILE A 37 12.71 -4.30 7.46
CA ILE A 37 11.81 -3.24 7.97
C ILE A 37 11.93 -1.92 7.20
N PHE A 38 13.16 -1.53 6.83
CA PHE A 38 13.42 -0.23 6.18
C PHE A 38 13.62 -0.34 4.66
N SER A 39 13.79 -1.56 4.12
CA SER A 39 14.23 -1.79 2.75
C SER A 39 13.30 -1.12 1.73
N LEU A 40 12.00 -1.37 1.83
CA LEU A 40 11.03 -0.81 0.89
C LEU A 40 10.91 0.71 1.03
N SER A 41 10.93 1.23 2.26
CA SER A 41 10.84 2.66 2.57
C SER A 41 12.00 3.45 2.01
N ILE A 42 13.24 3.00 2.27
CA ILE A 42 14.45 3.66 1.80
C ILE A 42 14.52 3.61 0.26
N ALA A 43 14.33 2.42 -0.32
CA ALA A 43 14.43 2.23 -1.76
C ALA A 43 13.36 3.04 -2.52
N SER A 44 12.11 2.99 -2.08
CA SER A 44 11.00 3.71 -2.73
C SER A 44 11.12 5.23 -2.58
N TYR A 45 11.63 5.70 -1.43
CA TYR A 45 11.96 7.12 -1.24
C TYR A 45 13.00 7.60 -2.26
N TRP A 46 14.08 6.84 -2.44
CA TRP A 46 15.12 7.16 -3.41
C TRP A 46 14.65 7.01 -4.86
N ALA A 47 13.78 6.04 -5.15
CA ALA A 47 13.15 5.88 -6.47
C ALA A 47 12.29 7.11 -6.82
N LEU A 48 11.46 7.57 -5.89
CA LEU A 48 10.69 8.81 -6.04
C LEU A 48 11.59 10.03 -6.24
N ARG A 49 12.67 10.14 -5.46
CA ARG A 49 13.62 11.25 -5.57
C ARG A 49 14.36 11.25 -6.91
N LEU A 50 14.73 10.07 -7.42
CA LEU A 50 15.39 9.90 -8.71
C LEU A 50 14.48 10.37 -9.86
N VAL A 51 13.20 10.02 -9.83
CA VAL A 51 12.26 10.33 -10.92
C VAL A 51 11.73 11.76 -10.84
N TYR A 52 11.39 12.25 -9.64
CA TYR A 52 10.64 13.50 -9.48
C TYR A 52 11.44 14.65 -8.88
N GLY A 53 12.61 14.37 -8.30
CA GLY A 53 13.47 15.33 -7.63
C GLY A 53 13.08 15.59 -6.17
N LYS A 54 14.02 16.19 -5.41
CA LYS A 54 13.90 16.45 -3.97
C LYS A 54 12.65 17.26 -3.60
N GLU A 55 12.35 18.31 -4.35
CA GLU A 55 11.22 19.20 -4.03
C GLU A 55 9.87 18.52 -4.18
N ALA A 56 9.71 17.63 -5.17
CA ALA A 56 8.48 16.87 -5.33
C ALA A 56 8.28 15.89 -4.17
N VAL A 57 9.35 15.21 -3.74
CA VAL A 57 9.30 14.31 -2.58
C VAL A 57 9.04 15.07 -1.29
N LYS A 58 9.67 16.23 -1.07
CA LYS A 58 9.38 17.08 0.09
C LYS A 58 7.90 17.47 0.18
N GLN A 59 7.29 17.80 -0.95
CA GLN A 59 5.86 18.13 -1.00
C GLN A 59 4.95 16.92 -0.79
N LEU A 60 5.41 15.69 -1.05
CA LEU A 60 4.66 14.48 -0.75
C LEU A 60 4.35 14.36 0.75
N PHE A 61 5.29 14.81 1.59
CA PHE A 61 5.17 14.87 3.06
C PHE A 61 4.65 16.22 3.57
N GLY A 62 4.14 17.07 2.69
CA GLY A 62 3.60 18.38 3.06
C GLY A 62 2.38 18.28 4.00
N LYS A 63 2.03 19.43 4.61
CA LYS A 63 0.87 19.55 5.50
C LYS A 63 -0.40 19.09 4.77
N PRO A 64 -1.12 18.08 5.30
CA PRO A 64 -2.30 17.52 4.64
C PRO A 64 -3.50 18.47 4.68
N ILE A 65 -4.34 18.42 3.65
CA ILE A 65 -5.63 19.08 3.60
C ILE A 65 -6.67 18.21 4.31
N ALA A 66 -7.36 18.77 5.31
CA ALA A 66 -8.40 18.10 6.10
C ALA A 66 -8.03 16.66 6.56
N PRO A 67 -6.89 16.48 7.28
CA PRO A 67 -6.35 15.16 7.58
C PRO A 67 -7.32 14.27 8.36
N VAL A 68 -7.91 14.78 9.44
CA VAL A 68 -8.82 14.01 10.30
C VAL A 68 -10.02 13.51 9.51
N LYS A 69 -10.72 14.41 8.79
CA LYS A 69 -11.87 14.04 7.95
C LYS A 69 -11.51 13.00 6.90
N THR A 70 -10.35 13.15 6.25
CA THR A 70 -9.90 12.25 5.18
C THR A 70 -9.56 10.87 5.73
N ILE A 71 -8.75 10.81 6.79
CA ILE A 71 -8.34 9.58 7.45
C ILE A 71 -9.56 8.84 7.97
N SER A 72 -10.43 9.48 8.76
CA SER A 72 -11.63 8.85 9.32
C SER A 72 -12.55 8.30 8.24
N LYS A 73 -12.76 9.05 7.14
CA LYS A 73 -13.60 8.59 6.03
C LYS A 73 -13.06 7.32 5.38
N TYR A 74 -11.79 7.33 4.97
CA TYR A 74 -11.23 6.19 4.24
C TYR A 74 -10.93 5.00 5.15
N PHE A 75 -10.63 5.23 6.43
CA PHE A 75 -10.50 4.18 7.43
C PHE A 75 -11.82 3.41 7.60
N LEU A 76 -12.93 4.12 7.85
CA LEU A 76 -14.25 3.50 8.01
C LEU A 76 -14.71 2.80 6.72
N LEU A 77 -14.44 3.43 5.56
CA LEU A 77 -14.76 2.82 4.28
C LEU A 77 -13.95 1.54 4.02
N ASN A 78 -12.67 1.51 4.43
CA ASN A 78 -11.84 0.32 4.28
C ASN A 78 -12.35 -0.81 5.18
N ILE A 79 -12.72 -0.54 6.43
CA ILE A 79 -13.36 -1.53 7.32
C ILE A 79 -14.60 -2.12 6.65
N LEU A 80 -15.51 -1.25 6.19
CA LEU A 80 -16.77 -1.67 5.58
C LEU A 80 -16.52 -2.56 4.34
N ILE A 81 -15.63 -2.12 3.45
CA ILE A 81 -15.35 -2.83 2.21
C ILE A 81 -14.63 -4.14 2.48
N SER A 82 -13.61 -4.16 3.35
CA SER A 82 -12.91 -5.39 3.71
C SER A 82 -13.86 -6.41 4.33
N PHE A 83 -14.77 -5.99 5.22
CA PHE A 83 -15.80 -6.86 5.77
C PHE A 83 -16.71 -7.45 4.68
N LEU A 84 -17.23 -6.62 3.76
CA LEU A 84 -18.08 -7.07 2.66
C LEU A 84 -17.35 -8.04 1.72
N VAL A 85 -16.08 -7.75 1.40
CA VAL A 85 -15.24 -8.62 0.58
C VAL A 85 -15.03 -9.96 1.27
N SER A 86 -14.66 -9.97 2.56
CA SER A 86 -14.50 -11.20 3.33
C SER A 86 -15.80 -12.02 3.36
N LEU A 87 -16.97 -11.38 3.50
CA LEU A 87 -18.25 -12.07 3.44
C LEU A 87 -18.48 -12.76 2.09
N VAL A 88 -18.24 -12.04 0.99
CA VAL A 88 -18.42 -12.58 -0.36
C VAL A 88 -17.46 -13.74 -0.62
N LEU A 89 -16.19 -13.60 -0.27
CA LEU A 89 -15.18 -14.62 -0.54
C LEU A 89 -15.38 -15.87 0.34
N GLN A 90 -15.60 -15.71 1.66
CA GLN A 90 -15.73 -16.84 2.58
C GLN A 90 -17.10 -17.50 2.52
N TYR A 91 -18.20 -16.72 2.53
CA TYR A 91 -19.55 -17.30 2.62
C TYR A 91 -20.24 -17.40 1.26
N GLY A 92 -19.98 -16.44 0.37
CA GLY A 92 -20.54 -16.46 -1.00
C GLY A 92 -19.86 -17.50 -1.89
N LEU A 93 -18.53 -17.45 -1.98
CA LEU A 93 -17.73 -18.35 -2.83
C LEU A 93 -17.25 -19.61 -2.10
N LYS A 94 -17.38 -19.66 -0.77
CA LYS A 94 -16.97 -20.81 0.07
C LYS A 94 -15.48 -21.12 -0.06
N TRP A 95 -14.66 -20.09 -0.22
CA TRP A 95 -13.21 -20.25 -0.30
C TRP A 95 -12.59 -20.25 1.09
N ASP A 96 -11.68 -21.18 1.32
CA ASP A 96 -10.80 -21.17 2.49
C ASP A 96 -9.72 -20.11 2.24
N LEU A 97 -9.79 -19.02 3.00
CA LEU A 97 -8.90 -17.87 2.81
C LEU A 97 -7.77 -17.94 3.83
N HIS A 98 -6.53 -17.90 3.33
CA HIS A 98 -5.38 -17.76 4.19
C HIS A 98 -5.30 -16.35 4.77
N GLY A 99 -5.20 -16.25 6.10
CA GLY A 99 -5.06 -14.99 6.82
C GLY A 99 -3.66 -14.39 6.67
N ASN A 100 -3.50 -13.13 7.07
CA ASN A 100 -2.17 -12.55 7.20
C ASN A 100 -1.49 -13.15 8.45
N PRO A 101 -0.29 -13.76 8.35
CA PRO A 101 0.41 -14.35 9.49
C PRO A 101 0.64 -13.39 10.67
N VAL A 102 0.74 -12.08 10.39
CA VAL A 102 0.88 -11.05 11.44
C VAL A 102 -0.34 -11.01 12.37
N ASN A 103 -1.53 -11.33 11.86
CA ASN A 103 -2.75 -11.37 12.65
C ASN A 103 -2.83 -12.62 13.54
N GLU A 104 -2.21 -13.72 13.10
CA GLU A 104 -2.22 -15.01 13.81
C GLU A 104 -1.10 -15.11 14.86
N GLY A 105 0.00 -14.40 14.65
CA GLY A 105 1.20 -14.44 15.50
C GLY A 105 1.60 -13.07 16.06
N PHE A 106 0.63 -12.27 16.52
CA PHE A 106 0.88 -10.90 16.98
C PHE A 106 1.95 -10.82 18.10
N GLN A 107 2.87 -9.87 17.95
CA GLN A 107 3.86 -9.49 18.96
C GLN A 107 3.80 -7.99 19.23
N TRP A 108 3.99 -7.57 20.47
CA TRP A 108 3.94 -6.15 20.86
C TRP A 108 4.94 -5.27 20.09
N LEU A 109 6.11 -5.82 19.74
CA LEU A 109 7.12 -5.12 18.93
C LEU A 109 6.59 -4.74 17.54
N THR A 110 5.66 -5.53 17.00
CA THR A 110 5.05 -5.30 15.69
C THR A 110 4.33 -3.95 15.61
N LEU A 111 3.82 -3.43 16.74
CA LEU A 111 3.21 -2.08 16.79
C LEU A 111 4.19 -0.95 16.47
N LEU A 112 5.48 -1.13 16.78
CA LEU A 112 6.53 -0.16 16.48
C LEU A 112 7.04 -0.30 15.04
N VAL A 113 7.01 -1.52 14.51
CA VAL A 113 7.58 -1.86 13.20
C VAL A 113 6.59 -1.57 12.06
N ILE A 114 5.31 -1.88 12.24
CA ILE A 114 4.26 -1.68 11.23
C ILE A 114 4.26 -0.27 10.65
N PRO A 115 4.26 0.82 11.45
CA PRO A 115 4.22 2.16 10.87
C PRO A 115 5.38 2.45 9.89
N ILE A 116 6.55 1.85 10.12
CA ILE A 116 7.73 2.02 9.25
C ILE A 116 7.58 1.21 7.96
N MET A 117 7.13 -0.05 8.07
CA MET A 117 6.90 -0.92 6.91
C MET A 117 5.79 -0.35 6.02
N LEU A 118 4.68 0.08 6.61
CA LEU A 118 3.56 0.66 5.88
C LEU A 118 3.92 1.98 5.21
N LEU A 119 4.85 2.77 5.77
CA LEU A 119 5.36 3.94 5.06
C LEU A 119 6.08 3.53 3.76
N GLY A 120 6.78 2.39 3.76
CA GLY A 120 7.43 1.83 2.58
C GLY A 120 6.43 1.39 1.53
N GLU A 121 5.37 0.71 1.95
CA GLU A 121 4.26 0.33 1.09
C GLU A 121 3.55 1.54 0.47
N GLU A 122 3.32 2.60 1.25
CA GLU A 122 2.77 3.85 0.72
C GLU A 122 3.69 4.50 -0.30
N LEU A 123 4.99 4.61 -0.01
CA LEU A 123 5.97 5.19 -0.93
C LEU A 123 6.06 4.38 -2.23
N PHE A 124 6.10 3.05 -2.11
CA PHE A 124 6.13 2.12 -3.23
C PHE A 124 4.88 2.27 -4.10
N SER A 125 3.69 2.30 -3.50
CA SER A 125 2.46 2.44 -4.26
C SER A 125 2.34 3.83 -4.91
N ILE A 126 2.68 4.90 -4.19
CA ILE A 126 2.64 6.26 -4.75
C ILE A 126 3.64 6.41 -5.90
N PHE A 127 4.78 5.73 -5.85
CA PHE A 127 5.73 5.67 -6.95
C PHE A 127 5.08 5.13 -8.23
N PHE A 128 4.41 3.97 -8.18
CA PHE A 128 3.72 3.41 -9.34
C PHE A 128 2.52 4.25 -9.79
N LEU A 129 1.70 4.74 -8.85
CA LEU A 129 0.61 5.66 -9.16
C LEU A 129 1.11 6.88 -9.96
N ALA A 130 2.19 7.50 -9.50
CA ALA A 130 2.78 8.67 -10.13
C ALA A 130 3.29 8.33 -11.54
N ILE A 131 4.05 7.24 -11.70
CA ILE A 131 4.54 6.78 -13.01
C ILE A 131 3.39 6.55 -13.98
N PHE A 132 2.37 5.78 -13.60
CA PHE A 132 1.24 5.51 -14.48
C PHE A 132 0.47 6.78 -14.82
N SER A 133 0.30 7.70 -13.87
CA SER A 133 -0.39 8.96 -14.13
C SER A 133 0.33 9.87 -15.13
N SER A 134 1.61 9.64 -15.41
CA SER A 134 2.34 10.38 -16.45
C SER A 134 1.93 10.00 -17.88
N LYS A 135 1.27 8.84 -18.05
CA LYS A 135 0.85 8.28 -19.34
C LYS A 135 -0.64 7.95 -19.43
N CYS A 136 -1.31 7.79 -18.30
CA CYS A 136 -2.71 7.40 -18.22
C CYS A 136 -3.53 8.41 -17.40
N THR A 137 -4.85 8.35 -17.51
CA THR A 137 -5.74 9.11 -16.62
C THR A 137 -5.57 8.65 -15.18
N LEU A 138 -5.83 9.54 -14.21
CA LEU A 138 -5.67 9.25 -12.79
C LEU A 138 -6.47 8.00 -12.31
N PRO A 139 -7.73 7.77 -12.73
CA PRO A 139 -8.43 6.54 -12.37
C PRO A 139 -7.73 5.27 -12.85
N VAL A 140 -7.27 5.27 -14.11
CA VAL A 140 -6.53 4.12 -14.69
C VAL A 140 -5.21 3.92 -13.97
N ALA A 141 -4.46 4.99 -13.70
CA ALA A 141 -3.22 4.92 -12.94
C ALA A 141 -3.43 4.35 -11.52
N SER A 142 -4.53 4.71 -10.87
CA SER A 142 -4.88 4.18 -9.55
C SER A 142 -5.22 2.69 -9.60
N ILE A 143 -5.94 2.24 -10.63
CA ILE A 143 -6.23 0.81 -10.84
C ILE A 143 -4.95 0.03 -11.09
N LEU A 144 -4.08 0.49 -11.99
CA LEU A 144 -2.81 -0.18 -12.28
C LEU A 144 -1.89 -0.25 -11.05
N SER A 145 -1.82 0.83 -10.26
CA SER A 145 -1.09 0.84 -8.99
C SER A 145 -1.70 -0.12 -7.97
N ALA A 146 -3.02 -0.23 -7.89
CA ALA A 146 -3.71 -1.17 -7.02
C ALA A 146 -3.47 -2.63 -7.43
N ILE A 147 -3.41 -2.92 -8.73
CA ILE A 147 -3.07 -4.25 -9.24
C ILE A 147 -1.65 -4.63 -8.81
N ILE A 148 -0.66 -3.77 -9.02
CA ILE A 148 0.72 -4.01 -8.56
C ILE A 148 0.74 -4.25 -7.06
N PHE A 149 0.06 -3.40 -6.29
CA PHE A 149 -0.01 -3.53 -4.84
C PHE A 149 -0.62 -4.87 -4.42
N GLY A 150 -1.71 -5.32 -5.04
CA GLY A 150 -2.27 -6.64 -4.78
C GLY A 150 -1.29 -7.77 -5.12
N LEU A 151 -0.66 -7.73 -6.30
CA LEU A 151 0.26 -8.76 -6.77
C LEU A 151 1.49 -8.95 -5.86
N VAL A 152 2.04 -7.88 -5.29
CA VAL A 152 3.20 -8.01 -4.37
C VAL A 152 2.84 -8.71 -3.05
N HIS A 153 1.55 -8.84 -2.73
CA HIS A 153 1.06 -9.57 -1.56
C HIS A 153 0.72 -11.03 -1.85
N TYR A 154 0.99 -11.54 -3.06
CA TYR A 154 0.61 -12.90 -3.46
C TYR A 154 1.08 -13.95 -2.44
N SER A 155 2.35 -13.91 -2.03
CA SER A 155 2.92 -14.89 -1.09
C SER A 155 2.30 -14.82 0.31
N THR A 156 1.79 -13.67 0.72
CA THR A 156 1.17 -13.49 2.05
C THR A 156 -0.21 -14.12 2.14
N TYR A 157 -0.92 -14.24 1.02
CA TYR A 157 -2.31 -14.71 0.96
C TYR A 157 -2.46 -15.92 0.03
N ASP A 158 -1.40 -16.72 -0.11
CA ASP A 158 -1.43 -17.85 -1.03
C ASP A 158 -2.40 -18.93 -0.53
N ASN A 159 -3.53 -19.04 -1.21
CA ASN A 159 -4.59 -20.01 -0.91
C ASN A 159 -4.29 -21.39 -1.55
N GLY A 160 -3.11 -21.62 -2.13
CA GLY A 160 -2.74 -22.86 -2.82
C GLY A 160 -3.36 -23.02 -4.22
N ASN A 161 -4.21 -22.08 -4.64
CA ASN A 161 -4.77 -22.01 -5.99
C ASN A 161 -4.55 -20.61 -6.58
N VAL A 162 -3.86 -20.55 -7.73
CA VAL A 162 -3.48 -19.27 -8.37
C VAL A 162 -4.68 -18.36 -8.62
N PHE A 163 -5.79 -18.90 -9.12
CA PHE A 163 -6.97 -18.08 -9.42
C PHE A 163 -7.61 -17.54 -8.14
N HIS A 164 -7.78 -18.38 -7.11
CA HIS A 164 -8.33 -17.94 -5.82
C HIS A 164 -7.42 -16.90 -5.16
N THR A 165 -6.10 -17.12 -5.16
CA THR A 165 -5.11 -16.18 -4.61
C THR A 165 -5.18 -14.84 -5.34
N LEU A 166 -5.21 -14.82 -6.67
CA LEU A 166 -5.32 -13.59 -7.46
C LEU A 166 -6.60 -12.81 -7.16
N VAL A 167 -7.75 -13.49 -7.09
CA VAL A 167 -9.02 -12.82 -6.75
C VAL A 167 -8.95 -12.29 -5.31
N HIS A 168 -8.45 -13.10 -4.37
CA HIS A 168 -8.33 -12.72 -2.97
C HIS A 168 -7.46 -11.45 -2.78
N ILE A 169 -6.23 -11.43 -3.32
CA ILE A 169 -5.32 -10.28 -3.15
C ILE A 169 -5.81 -9.04 -3.87
N LEU A 170 -6.44 -9.16 -5.04
CA LEU A 170 -6.97 -7.99 -5.75
C LEU A 170 -8.17 -7.38 -5.02
N PHE A 171 -9.04 -8.20 -4.43
CA PHE A 171 -10.22 -7.73 -3.71
C PHE A 171 -9.90 -7.18 -2.33
N ILE A 172 -8.90 -7.71 -1.62
CA ILE A 172 -8.49 -7.18 -0.31
C ILE A 172 -7.44 -6.08 -0.49
N GLN A 173 -6.24 -6.43 -0.97
CA GLN A 173 -5.10 -5.50 -1.03
C GLN A 173 -5.27 -4.46 -2.14
N GLY A 174 -5.72 -4.88 -3.32
CA GLY A 174 -5.96 -3.98 -4.45
C GLY A 174 -7.06 -2.94 -4.15
N VAL A 175 -8.21 -3.36 -3.62
CA VAL A 175 -9.30 -2.42 -3.29
C VAL A 175 -8.91 -1.48 -2.15
N ALA A 176 -8.26 -1.98 -1.10
CA ALA A 176 -7.75 -1.12 -0.03
C ALA A 176 -6.82 -0.04 -0.61
N ARG A 177 -5.96 -0.42 -1.57
CA ARG A 177 -5.07 0.53 -2.26
C ARG A 177 -5.79 1.61 -3.03
N LEU A 178 -6.92 1.32 -3.65
CA LEU A 178 -7.74 2.36 -4.27
C LEU A 178 -8.19 3.40 -3.25
N LEU A 179 -8.60 2.98 -2.06
CA LEU A 179 -9.02 3.90 -0.99
C LEU A 179 -7.84 4.74 -0.46
N PHE A 180 -6.71 4.10 -0.22
CA PHE A 180 -5.50 4.77 0.26
C PHE A 180 -4.96 5.78 -0.76
N ASN A 181 -4.97 5.45 -2.06
CA ASN A 181 -4.66 6.41 -3.13
C ASN A 181 -5.59 7.64 -3.04
N GLN A 182 -6.89 7.42 -2.85
CA GLN A 182 -7.85 8.52 -2.71
C GLN A 182 -7.62 9.37 -1.45
N ALA A 183 -7.17 8.78 -0.34
CA ALA A 183 -6.77 9.52 0.85
C ALA A 183 -5.59 10.46 0.54
N ALA A 184 -4.53 9.94 -0.08
CA ALA A 184 -3.34 10.73 -0.44
C ALA A 184 -3.64 11.83 -1.48
N ILE A 185 -4.48 11.53 -2.48
CA ILE A 185 -4.86 12.48 -3.52
C ILE A 185 -5.67 13.63 -2.94
N LYS A 186 -6.74 13.35 -2.18
CA LYS A 186 -7.64 14.39 -1.68
C LYS A 186 -7.02 15.28 -0.61
N SER A 187 -6.08 14.75 0.17
CA SER A 187 -5.34 15.52 1.16
C SER A 187 -4.07 16.18 0.61
N ASN A 188 -3.69 15.83 -0.62
CA ASN A 188 -2.43 16.18 -1.26
C ASN A 188 -1.16 15.69 -0.49
N SER A 189 -1.28 14.71 0.43
CA SER A 189 -0.18 14.26 1.30
C SER A 189 -0.21 12.76 1.58
N ILE A 190 0.97 12.11 1.50
CA ILE A 190 1.14 10.68 1.83
C ILE A 190 0.84 10.39 3.28
N LEU A 191 0.97 11.39 4.17
CA LEU A 191 0.72 11.22 5.60
C LEU A 191 -0.71 10.77 5.89
N THR A 192 -1.68 11.15 5.04
CA THR A 192 -3.07 10.71 5.22
C THR A 192 -3.32 9.29 4.75
N SER A 193 -2.73 8.85 3.64
CA SER A 193 -2.88 7.46 3.23
C SER A 193 -2.13 6.55 4.18
N TRP A 194 -0.91 6.92 4.57
CA TRP A 194 -0.13 6.26 5.62
C TRP A 194 -0.89 6.18 6.95
N GLY A 195 -1.44 7.29 7.44
CA GLY A 195 -2.23 7.27 8.68
C GLY A 195 -3.49 6.41 8.57
N THR A 196 -4.17 6.42 7.42
CA THR A 196 -5.33 5.54 7.17
C THR A 196 -4.92 4.07 7.18
N HIS A 197 -3.79 3.75 6.54
CA HIS A 197 -3.24 2.42 6.43
C HIS A 197 -2.82 1.87 7.79
N VAL A 198 -2.04 2.63 8.55
CA VAL A 198 -1.62 2.26 9.92
C VAL A 198 -2.84 2.03 10.81
N LEU A 199 -3.83 2.93 10.81
CA LEU A 199 -5.01 2.74 11.63
C LEU A 199 -5.80 1.49 11.24
N PHE A 200 -5.92 1.22 9.94
CA PHE A 200 -6.63 0.05 9.44
C PHE A 200 -5.94 -1.25 9.86
N ASP A 201 -4.62 -1.36 9.64
CA ASP A 201 -3.88 -2.58 9.97
C ASP A 201 -3.82 -2.82 11.48
N LEU A 202 -3.59 -1.78 12.27
CA LEU A 202 -3.63 -1.89 13.73
C LEU A 202 -5.02 -2.30 14.23
N PHE A 203 -6.09 -1.79 13.61
CA PHE A 203 -7.45 -2.23 13.91
C PHE A 203 -7.67 -3.69 13.56
N ALA A 204 -7.26 -4.13 12.36
CA ALA A 204 -7.42 -5.51 11.91
C ALA A 204 -6.67 -6.50 12.82
N ILE A 205 -5.43 -6.17 13.20
CA ILE A 205 -4.62 -6.95 14.13
C ILE A 205 -5.29 -7.02 15.51
N LEU A 206 -5.77 -5.88 16.03
CA LEU A 206 -6.42 -5.85 17.34
C LEU A 206 -7.72 -6.66 17.33
N VAL A 207 -8.53 -6.55 16.28
CA VAL A 207 -9.75 -7.37 16.14
C VAL A 207 -9.38 -8.85 16.13
N ALA A 208 -8.43 -9.26 15.30
CA ALA A 208 -7.98 -10.66 15.23
C ALA A 208 -7.49 -11.16 16.60
N TYR A 209 -6.65 -10.38 17.29
CA TYR A 209 -6.12 -10.71 18.61
C TYR A 209 -7.21 -10.85 19.69
N LEU A 210 -8.27 -10.03 19.63
CA LEU A 210 -9.36 -10.06 20.62
C LEU A 210 -10.41 -11.15 20.33
N THR A 211 -10.45 -11.69 19.11
CA THR A 211 -11.42 -12.72 18.69
C THR A 211 -10.83 -14.12 18.52
N ALA A 212 -9.50 -14.25 18.60
CA ALA A 212 -8.78 -15.52 18.63
C ALA A 212 -8.88 -16.19 20.02
#